data_AF-A0A3D3T9A9-F1
#
_entry.id   AF-A0A3D3T9A9-F1
#
_cell.length_a   1.000
_cell.length_b   1.000
_cell.length_c   1.000
_cell.angle_alpha   90.00
_cell.angle_beta   90.00
_cell.angle_gamma   90.00
#
_symmetry.space_group_name_H-M   'P 1'
#
loop_
_entity.id
_entity.type
_entity.pdbx_description
1 polymer ?
#
loop_
_entity_poly.entity_id
_entity_poly.type
_entity_poly.pdbx_seq_one_letter_code
_entity_poly.pdbx_strand_id
1 'polypeptide(L)'
;MNTGKLRSALIRYAVCILIAGAMAWLTTDLHGLAYVSDPAVRCRILSDAFTIPGVTFLMLGLLVVVSGAGAFDGLGYALSWAVKSLVPGKAAGRQERYADYVARKREKGRPAGMACLPVTGALFTAVGVVFLILYYQVQ
;
A
#
# COMPACT_ATOMS: atom_id res chain seq x y z
N MET A 1 -28.11 0.00 9.58
CA MET A 1 -26.68 -0.36 9.40
C MET A 1 -26.60 -1.63 8.58
N ASN A 2 -26.06 -1.59 7.36
CA ASN A 2 -26.16 -2.69 6.38
C ASN A 2 -25.09 -3.76 6.65
N THR A 3 -25.45 -4.84 7.35
CA THR A 3 -24.56 -5.90 7.87
C THR A 3 -23.72 -6.59 6.79
N GLY A 4 -24.19 -6.63 5.54
CA GLY A 4 -23.44 -7.22 4.41
C GLY A 4 -22.18 -6.44 4.01
N LYS A 5 -22.19 -5.10 4.05
CA LYS A 5 -21.02 -4.27 3.72
C LYS A 5 -19.96 -4.29 4.82
N LEU A 6 -20.40 -4.43 6.09
CA LEU A 6 -19.50 -4.50 7.23
C LEU A 6 -18.71 -5.82 7.24
N ARG A 7 -19.38 -6.95 6.95
CA ARG A 7 -18.73 -8.27 6.86
C ARG A 7 -17.66 -8.34 5.78
N SER A 8 -17.93 -7.82 4.58
CA SER A 8 -16.94 -7.83 3.49
C SER A 8 -15.75 -6.89 3.76
N ALA A 9 -15.97 -5.78 4.48
CA ALA A 9 -14.88 -4.95 4.97
C ALA A 9 -14.03 -5.69 6.01
N LEU A 10 -14.66 -6.31 7.03
CA LEU A 10 -13.98 -7.06 8.08
C LEU A 10 -13.13 -8.20 7.52
N ILE A 11 -13.64 -8.96 6.55
CA ILE A 11 -12.88 -10.04 5.90
C ILE A 11 -11.62 -9.49 5.22
N ARG A 12 -11.70 -8.33 4.56
CA ARG A 12 -10.53 -7.70 3.91
C ARG A 12 -9.49 -7.27 4.95
N TYR A 13 -9.91 -6.70 6.08
CA TYR A 13 -9.00 -6.37 7.18
C TYR A 13 -8.34 -7.62 7.77
N ALA A 14 -9.12 -8.68 8.01
CA ALA A 14 -8.61 -9.94 8.53
C ALA A 14 -7.56 -10.58 7.61
N VAL A 15 -7.82 -10.61 6.29
CA VAL A 15 -6.86 -11.13 5.30
C VAL A 15 -5.58 -10.29 5.28
N CYS A 16 -5.68 -8.96 5.30
CA CYS A 16 -4.50 -8.09 5.32
C CYS A 16 -3.66 -8.28 6.59
N ILE A 17 -4.31 -8.41 7.75
CA ILE A 17 -3.63 -8.67 9.04
C ILE A 17 -2.97 -10.05 9.02
N LEU A 18 -3.63 -11.07 8.47
CA LEU A 18 -3.05 -12.41 8.32
C LEU A 18 -1.79 -12.40 7.46
N ILE A 19 -1.83 -11.72 6.31
CA ILE A 19 -0.67 -11.63 5.40
C ILE A 19 0.46 -10.85 6.07
N ALA A 20 0.17 -9.69 6.68
CA ALA A 20 1.17 -8.90 7.38
C ALA A 20 1.77 -9.66 8.57
N GLY A 21 0.95 -10.41 9.32
CA GLY A 21 1.39 -11.28 10.40
C GLY A 21 2.25 -12.43 9.92
N ALA A 22 1.91 -13.07 8.80
CA ALA A 22 2.73 -14.11 8.18
C ALA A 22 4.10 -13.57 7.71
N MET A 23 4.14 -12.36 7.16
CA MET A 23 5.41 -11.70 6.79
C MET A 23 6.26 -11.36 8.01
N ALA A 24 5.64 -10.88 9.09
CA ALA A 24 6.35 -10.61 10.35
C ALA A 24 6.89 -11.92 10.97
N TRP A 25 6.12 -13.00 10.92
CA TRP A 25 6.58 -14.31 11.40
C TRP A 25 7.75 -14.86 10.57
N LEU A 26 7.65 -14.82 9.24
CA LEU A 26 8.72 -15.23 8.34
C LEU A 26 10.01 -14.44 8.58
N THR A 27 9.91 -13.13 8.76
CA THR A 27 11.08 -12.28 9.02
C THR A 27 11.71 -12.59 10.38
N THR A 28 10.93 -12.89 11.42
CA THR A 28 11.49 -13.32 12.72
C THR A 28 12.18 -14.69 12.65
N ASP A 29 11.66 -15.62 11.84
CA ASP A 29 12.23 -16.95 11.66
C ASP A 29 13.55 -16.88 10.87
N LEU A 30 13.58 -16.09 9.79
CA LEU A 30 14.79 -15.85 8.98
C LEU A 30 15.93 -15.20 9.76
N HIS A 31 15.62 -14.35 10.75
CA HIS A 31 16.62 -13.69 11.59
C HIS A 31 17.00 -14.51 12.84
N GLY A 32 16.43 -15.70 13.03
CA GLY A 32 16.82 -16.61 14.11
C GLY A 32 16.54 -16.05 15.51
N LEU A 33 15.38 -15.39 15.71
CA LEU A 33 15.02 -14.74 16.98
C LEU A 33 15.09 -15.68 18.20
N ALA A 34 14.95 -16.99 17.98
CA ALA A 34 15.05 -18.03 19.02
C ALA A 34 16.48 -18.26 19.56
N TYR A 35 17.52 -17.89 18.81
CA TYR A 35 18.92 -18.13 19.18
C TYR A 35 19.62 -16.88 19.73
N VAL A 36 18.98 -15.72 19.68
CA VAL A 36 19.53 -14.45 20.16
C VAL A 36 19.15 -14.24 21.62
N SER A 37 20.15 -14.27 22.52
CA SER A 37 19.98 -14.03 23.96
C SER A 37 20.03 -12.54 24.34
N ASP A 38 20.56 -11.68 23.47
CA ASP A 38 20.65 -10.24 23.72
C ASP A 38 19.28 -9.54 23.53
N PRO A 39 18.71 -8.91 24.59
CA PRO A 39 17.43 -8.21 24.51
C PRO A 39 17.43 -7.04 23.52
N ALA A 40 18.57 -6.35 23.32
CA ALA A 40 18.66 -5.25 22.38
C ALA A 40 18.52 -5.77 20.93
N VAL A 41 19.24 -6.83 20.59
CA VAL A 41 19.17 -7.44 19.25
C VAL A 41 17.78 -8.03 18.98
N ARG A 42 17.10 -8.58 19.99
CA ARG A 42 15.70 -9.05 19.85
C ARG A 42 14.75 -7.91 19.51
N CYS A 43 14.85 -6.76 20.19
CA CYS A 43 13.99 -5.61 19.92
C CYS A 43 14.21 -5.05 18.51
N ARG A 44 15.46 -5.04 18.03
CA ARG A 44 15.80 -4.63 16.66
C ARG A 44 15.17 -5.55 15.60
N ILE A 45 15.33 -6.87 15.76
CA ILE A 45 14.75 -7.84 14.80
C ILE A 45 13.23 -7.72 14.79
N LEU A 46 12.60 -7.54 15.95
CA LEU A 46 11.15 -7.35 16.03
C LEU A 46 10.70 -6.05 15.35
N SER A 47 11.43 -4.96 15.58
CA SER A 47 11.19 -3.68 14.88
C SER A 47 11.24 -3.85 13.36
N ASP A 48 12.29 -4.50 12.83
CA ASP A 48 12.44 -4.71 11.38
C ASP A 48 11.35 -5.63 10.82
N ALA A 49 10.99 -6.68 11.57
CA ALA A 49 9.94 -7.63 11.20
C ALA A 49 8.55 -6.99 11.06
N PHE A 50 8.21 -6.00 11.88
CA PHE A 50 6.94 -5.26 11.79
C PHE A 50 7.01 -4.09 10.81
N THR A 51 8.18 -3.46 10.66
CA THR A 51 8.35 -2.27 9.80
C THR A 51 8.29 -2.63 8.32
N ILE A 52 8.92 -3.73 7.89
CA ILE A 52 8.93 -4.17 6.49
C ILE A 52 7.50 -4.36 5.92
N PRO A 53 6.64 -5.20 6.51
CA PRO A 53 5.27 -5.34 6.04
C PRO A 53 4.46 -4.05 6.30
N GLY A 54 4.62 -3.39 7.44
CA GLY A 54 3.88 -2.16 7.76
C GLY A 54 4.06 -1.07 6.70
N VAL A 55 5.31 -0.71 6.39
CA VAL A 55 5.64 0.32 5.41
C VAL A 55 5.22 -0.09 4.00
N THR A 56 5.38 -1.36 3.64
CA THR A 56 4.99 -1.87 2.31
C THR A 56 3.49 -1.73 2.10
N PHE A 57 2.67 -2.19 3.06
CA PHE A 57 1.22 -2.06 3.00
C PHE A 57 0.76 -0.59 3.08
N LEU A 58 1.44 0.23 3.86
CA LEU A 58 1.16 1.66 3.97
C LEU A 58 1.38 2.37 2.62
N MET A 59 2.53 2.15 1.99
CA MET A 59 2.89 2.80 0.72
C MET A 59 2.01 2.31 -0.44
N LEU A 60 1.82 1.00 -0.59
CA LEU A 60 0.94 0.45 -1.62
C LEU A 60 -0.51 0.90 -1.40
N GLY A 61 -0.95 0.91 -0.14
CA GLY A 61 -2.28 1.37 0.23
C GLY A 61 -2.50 2.85 -0.08
N LEU A 62 -1.53 3.70 0.25
CA LEU A 62 -1.56 5.13 -0.06
C LEU A 62 -1.60 5.34 -1.59
N LEU A 63 -0.79 4.58 -2.33
CA LEU A 63 -0.76 4.63 -3.80
C LEU A 63 -2.12 4.31 -4.41
N VAL A 64 -2.82 3.30 -3.89
CA VAL A 64 -4.18 2.93 -4.34
C VAL A 64 -5.19 4.04 -4.00
N VAL A 65 -5.12 4.63 -2.81
CA VAL A 65 -6.00 5.74 -2.42
C VAL A 65 -5.78 6.98 -3.30
N VAL A 66 -4.51 7.35 -3.50
CA VAL A 66 -4.09 8.48 -4.36
C VAL A 66 -4.48 8.22 -5.83
N SER A 67 -4.39 6.98 -6.29
CA SER A 67 -4.89 6.56 -7.60
C SER A 67 -6.41 6.66 -7.73
N GLY A 68 -7.14 6.27 -6.69
CA GLY A 68 -8.59 6.46 -6.61
C GLY A 68 -9.02 7.93 -6.57
N ALA A 69 -8.19 8.82 -6.02
CA ALA A 69 -8.41 10.26 -6.06
C ALA A 69 -8.20 10.86 -7.47
N GLY A 70 -7.46 10.16 -8.34
CA GLY A 70 -7.17 10.58 -9.71
C GLY A 70 -5.85 11.34 -9.86
N ALA A 71 -4.94 11.27 -8.87
CA ALA A 71 -3.64 11.94 -8.96
C ALA A 71 -2.79 11.41 -10.14
N PHE A 72 -2.96 10.13 -10.51
CA PHE A 72 -2.28 9.51 -11.66
C PHE A 72 -2.98 9.77 -13.01
N ASP A 73 -4.09 10.50 -13.05
CA ASP A 73 -4.81 10.76 -14.32
C ASP A 73 -4.03 11.70 -15.24
N GLY A 74 -3.33 12.70 -14.68
CA GLY A 74 -2.43 13.57 -15.43
C GLY A 74 -1.24 12.81 -16.03
N LEU A 75 -0.62 11.92 -15.25
CA LEU A 75 0.49 11.08 -15.70
C LEU A 75 0.06 10.11 -16.81
N GLY A 76 -1.10 9.47 -16.66
CA GLY A 76 -1.65 8.58 -17.69
C GLY A 76 -1.99 9.33 -18.99
N TYR A 77 -2.49 10.56 -18.90
CA TYR A 77 -2.75 11.40 -20.06
C TYR A 77 -1.45 11.82 -20.77
N ALA A 78 -0.46 12.31 -20.02
CA ALA A 78 0.84 12.70 -20.57
C ALA A 78 1.56 11.52 -21.25
N LEU A 79 1.54 10.33 -20.64
CA LEU A 79 2.11 9.12 -21.23
C LEU A 79 1.37 8.72 -22.51
N SER A 80 0.03 8.80 -22.52
CA SER A 80 -0.75 8.50 -23.73
C SER A 80 -0.48 9.48 -24.87
N TRP A 81 -0.20 10.74 -24.54
CA TRP A 81 0.22 11.75 -25.51
C TRP A 81 1.65 11.48 -26.03
N ALA A 82 2.59 11.16 -25.14
CA ALA A 82 3.97 10.80 -25.51
C ALA A 82 4.01 9.57 -26.43
N VAL A 83 3.26 8.50 -26.10
CA VAL A 83 3.16 7.30 -26.94
C VAL A 83 2.53 7.62 -28.30
N LYS A 84 1.47 8.44 -28.35
CA LYS A 84 0.87 8.88 -29.62
C LYS A 84 1.82 9.73 -30.46
N SER A 85 2.67 10.54 -29.81
CA SER A 85 3.68 11.35 -30.48
C SER A 85 4.85 10.54 -31.03
N LEU A 86 5.09 9.34 -30.49
CA LEU A 86 6.16 8.43 -30.91
C LEU A 86 5.74 7.48 -32.05
N VAL A 87 4.46 7.35 -32.38
CA VAL A 87 3.95 6.48 -33.45
C VAL A 87 3.55 7.32 -34.67
N PRO A 88 4.36 7.36 -35.73
CA PRO A 88 4.00 8.06 -36.97
C PRO A 88 2.84 7.32 -37.65
N GLY A 89 1.77 8.04 -38.00
CA GLY A 89 0.63 7.50 -38.77
C GLY A 89 -0.71 7.38 -38.02
N LYS A 90 -0.77 7.57 -36.69
CA LYS A 90 -2.03 7.60 -35.91
C LYS A 90 -2.50 9.00 -35.49
N ALA A 91 -1.84 10.05 -35.97
CA ALA A 91 -2.03 11.42 -35.49
C ALA A 91 -3.29 12.16 -36.03
N ALA A 92 -4.25 11.47 -36.65
CA ALA A 92 -5.45 12.10 -37.23
C ALA A 92 -6.76 11.76 -36.49
N GLY A 93 -6.70 11.11 -35.32
CA GLY A 93 -7.87 10.85 -34.48
C GLY A 93 -8.00 11.91 -33.39
N ARG A 94 -9.00 12.79 -33.53
CA ARG A 94 -9.52 13.78 -32.56
C ARG A 94 -8.80 13.76 -31.21
N GLN A 95 -7.96 14.77 -30.97
CA GLN A 95 -7.22 14.97 -29.73
C GLN A 95 -8.22 15.04 -28.57
N GLU A 96 -8.34 13.96 -27.79
CA GLU A 96 -9.24 13.94 -26.64
C GLU A 96 -8.80 15.02 -25.66
N ARG A 97 -9.71 15.92 -25.32
CA ARG A 97 -9.43 16.96 -24.33
C ARG A 97 -9.23 16.27 -22.98
N TYR A 98 -8.33 16.79 -22.14
CA TYR A 98 -8.06 16.22 -20.82
C TYR A 98 -9.35 16.00 -19.99
N ALA A 99 -10.31 16.91 -20.11
CA ALA A 99 -11.63 16.80 -19.48
C ALA A 99 -12.38 15.52 -19.89
N ASP A 100 -12.38 15.18 -21.18
CA ASP A 100 -13.05 13.98 -21.72
C ASP A 100 -12.33 12.69 -21.27
N TYR A 101 -11.00 12.73 -21.17
CA TYR A 101 -10.19 11.63 -20.66
C TYR A 101 -10.52 11.31 -19.19
N VAL A 102 -10.62 12.35 -18.34
CA VAL A 102 -10.96 12.20 -16.92
C VAL A 102 -12.42 11.76 -16.76
N ALA A 103 -13.36 12.30 -17.54
CA ALA A 103 -14.76 11.91 -17.53
C ALA A 103 -14.93 10.41 -17.83
N ARG A 104 -14.31 9.92 -18.90
CA ARG A 104 -14.32 8.49 -19.26
C ARG A 104 -13.72 7.60 -18.16
N LYS A 105 -12.64 8.04 -17.52
CA LYS A 105 -12.02 7.29 -16.41
C LYS A 105 -12.88 7.27 -15.16
N ARG A 106 -13.65 8.33 -14.89
CA ARG A 106 -14.64 8.35 -13.80
C ARG A 106 -15.80 7.40 -14.10
N GLU A 107 -16.28 7.37 -15.34
CA GLU A 107 -17.36 6.47 -15.78
C GLU A 107 -16.99 4.99 -15.73
N LYS A 108 -15.73 4.64 -16.06
CA LYS A 108 -15.23 3.27 -15.96
C LYS A 108 -15.14 2.73 -14.52
N GLY A 109 -15.38 3.58 -13.53
CA GLY A 109 -15.22 3.24 -12.13
C GLY A 109 -13.76 3.30 -11.71
N ARG A 110 -13.53 3.83 -10.51
CA ARG A 110 -12.22 3.83 -9.86
C ARG A 110 -12.13 2.69 -8.86
N PRO A 111 -10.94 2.16 -8.55
CA PRO A 111 -10.73 1.22 -7.45
C PRO A 111 -10.98 1.94 -6.11
N ALA A 112 -12.23 2.24 -5.80
CA ALA A 112 -12.67 2.83 -4.55
C ALA A 112 -12.94 1.72 -3.53
N GLY A 113 -12.42 1.87 -2.31
CA GLY A 113 -12.69 0.94 -1.21
C GLY A 113 -11.50 0.09 -0.74
N MET A 114 -10.27 0.42 -1.13
CA MET A 114 -9.03 -0.21 -0.63
C MET A 114 -8.32 0.61 0.45
N ALA A 115 -8.99 1.58 1.08
CA ALA A 115 -8.47 2.32 2.24
C ALA A 115 -8.12 1.41 3.44
N CYS A 116 -8.52 0.14 3.41
CA CYS A 116 -8.09 -0.89 4.33
C CYS A 116 -6.56 -1.09 4.34
N LEU A 117 -5.90 -1.09 3.17
CA LEU A 117 -4.46 -1.33 3.07
C LEU A 117 -3.59 -0.29 3.81
N PRO A 118 -3.78 1.03 3.60
CA PRO A 118 -2.98 2.02 4.31
C PRO A 118 -3.26 2.03 5.82
N VAL A 119 -4.50 1.72 6.24
CA VAL A 119 -4.86 1.64 7.66
C VAL A 119 -4.16 0.45 8.34
N THR A 120 -4.18 -0.73 7.71
CA THR A 120 -3.46 -1.90 8.24
C THR A 120 -1.94 -1.70 8.23
N GLY A 121 -1.40 -1.07 7.18
CA GLY A 121 0.01 -0.72 7.10
C GLY A 121 0.42 0.26 8.20
N ALA A 122 -0.35 1.32 8.41
CA ALA A 122 -0.10 2.31 9.47
C ALA A 122 -0.09 1.67 10.86
N LEU A 123 -1.02 0.75 11.14
CA LEU A 123 -1.05 0.03 12.41
C LEU A 123 0.22 -0.79 12.64
N PHE A 124 0.64 -1.58 11.64
CA PHE A 124 1.85 -2.39 11.72
C PHE A 124 3.12 -1.54 11.81
N THR A 125 3.20 -0.44 11.06
CA THR A 125 4.31 0.52 11.15
C THR A 125 4.36 1.17 12.54
N ALA A 126 3.22 1.55 13.12
CA ALA A 126 3.17 2.11 14.46
C ALA A 126 3.72 1.12 15.50
N VAL A 127 3.36 -0.17 15.39
CA VAL A 127 3.91 -1.23 16.24
C VAL A 127 5.42 -1.37 16.05
N GLY A 128 5.92 -1.36 14.81
CA GLY A 128 7.36 -1.38 14.51
C GLY A 128 8.11 -0.19 15.11
N VAL A 129 7.56 1.02 15.00
CA VAL A 129 8.13 2.24 15.60
C VAL A 129 8.17 2.17 17.12
N VAL A 130 7.14 1.60 17.76
CA VAL A 130 7.17 1.38 19.22
C VAL A 130 8.32 0.47 19.62
N PHE A 131 8.54 -0.65 18.90
CA PHE A 131 9.69 -1.52 19.15
C PHE A 131 11.03 -0.85 18.87
N LEU A 132 11.11 0.03 17.87
CA LEU A 132 12.29 0.83 17.59
C LEU A 132 12.61 1.79 18.75
N ILE A 133 11.60 2.45 19.31
CA ILE A 133 11.77 3.34 20.47
C ILE A 133 12.25 2.55 21.69
N LEU A 134 11.65 1.38 21.95
CA LEU A 134 12.08 0.49 23.03
C LEU A 134 13.53 0.02 22.85
N TYR A 135 13.96 -0.28 21.62
CA TYR A 135 15.35 -0.61 21.32
C TYR A 135 16.31 0.51 21.74
N TYR A 136 16.02 1.76 21.38
CA TYR A 136 16.82 2.92 21.76
C TYR A 136 16.81 3.25 23.26
N GLN A 137 15.86 2.73 24.03
CA GLN A 137 15.82 2.89 25.50
C GLN A 137 16.58 1.79 26.23
N VAL A 138 16.71 0.61 25.60
CA VAL A 138 17.43 -0.56 26.16
C VAL A 138 18.93 -0.51 25.84
N GLN A 139 19.31 0.17 24.77
CA GLN A 139 20.68 0.37 24.32
C GLN A 139 21.34 1.55 25.05
#